data_AF-A0A8T0KPI2-F1
#
_entry.id   AF-A0A8T0KPI2-F1
#
_cell.length_a   1.000
_cell.length_b   1.000
_cell.length_c   1.000
_cell.angle_alpha   90.00
_cell.angle_beta   90.00
_cell.angle_gamma   90.00
#
_symmetry.space_group_name_H-M   'P 1'
#
loop_
_entity.id
_entity.type
_entity.pdbx_description
1 polymer ?
#
loop_
_entity_poly.entity_id
_entity_poly.type
_entity_poly.pdbx_seq_one_letter_code
_entity_poly.pdbx_strand_id
1 'polypeptide(L)'
;MPPEDTKLNINSATKIVLRNRKLRLEELRFLLKTIVSSGIGENTYCPRTVLEGREECPSLKETYEEIDEIMFDTLDNLFKKTAISPSEIDILVVNVCLFSPAPSLTARVINRYKMRENVKAFNLAGMGCSASVVAIDVVQQLFKTYKNSVGIVVSTEDLGAHWYCGTDKKMMLSNCLFRSL
;
A
#
# COMPACT_ATOMS: atom_id res chain seq x y z
N MET A 1 -7.89 1.21 9.03
CA MET A 1 -8.62 2.24 8.25
C MET A 1 -7.70 3.44 8.27
N PRO A 2 -7.35 4.03 7.11
CA PRO A 2 -6.39 5.13 7.10
C PRO A 2 -6.83 6.27 8.02
N PRO A 3 -5.90 7.03 8.63
CA PRO A 3 -6.24 8.13 9.51
C PRO A 3 -7.12 9.17 8.82
N GLU A 4 -8.12 9.71 9.52
CA GLU A 4 -9.05 10.70 8.94
C GLU A 4 -8.37 11.98 8.44
N ASP A 5 -7.22 12.35 9.01
CA ASP A 5 -6.44 13.50 8.56
C ASP A 5 -5.74 13.26 7.21
N THR A 6 -5.68 12.02 6.74
CA THR A 6 -5.18 11.65 5.40
C THR A 6 -6.28 11.66 4.33
N LYS A 7 -7.54 11.95 4.70
CA LYS A 7 -8.69 11.95 3.80
C LYS A 7 -8.60 13.07 2.76
N LEU A 8 -8.74 12.70 1.50
CA LEU A 8 -8.60 13.58 0.36
C LEU A 8 -9.94 14.23 -0.02
N ASN A 9 -10.17 15.44 0.50
CA ASN A 9 -11.29 16.28 0.04
C ASN A 9 -10.93 17.07 -1.25
N ILE A 10 -11.93 17.68 -1.88
CA ILE A 10 -11.79 18.45 -3.13
C ILE A 10 -10.72 19.55 -2.99
N ASN A 11 -10.73 20.30 -1.88
CA ASN A 11 -9.78 21.40 -1.67
C ASN A 11 -8.33 20.90 -1.57
N SER A 12 -8.09 19.82 -0.83
CA SER A 12 -6.77 19.20 -0.71
C SER A 12 -6.31 18.62 -2.05
N ALA A 13 -7.19 17.95 -2.79
CA ALA A 13 -6.88 17.46 -4.13
C ALA A 13 -6.52 18.60 -5.09
N THR A 14 -7.28 19.70 -5.08
CA THR A 14 -6.97 20.89 -5.88
C THR A 14 -5.62 21.49 -5.49
N LYS A 15 -5.31 21.59 -4.19
CA LYS A 15 -4.00 22.09 -3.72
C LYS A 15 -2.84 21.22 -4.21
N ILE A 16 -2.95 19.90 -4.13
CA ILE A 16 -1.94 18.95 -4.61
C ILE A 16 -1.73 19.12 -6.12
N VAL A 17 -2.81 19.17 -6.90
CA VAL A 17 -2.72 19.34 -8.36
C VAL A 17 -2.08 20.67 -8.73
N LEU A 18 -2.49 21.78 -8.09
CA LEU A 18 -1.97 23.11 -8.37
C LEU A 18 -0.54 23.33 -7.87
N ARG A 19 -0.03 22.50 -6.95
CA ARG A 19 1.35 22.55 -6.47
C ARG A 19 2.34 22.17 -7.59
N ASN A 20 1.96 21.29 -8.51
CA ASN A 20 2.81 20.93 -9.64
C ASN A 20 2.81 22.05 -10.70
N ARG A 21 3.83 22.92 -10.63
CA ARG A 21 4.04 24.06 -11.54
C ARG A 21 4.32 23.67 -13.00
N LYS A 22 4.58 22.39 -13.28
CA LYS A 22 4.87 21.89 -14.63
C LYS A 22 3.59 21.65 -15.45
N LEU A 23 2.44 21.53 -14.79
CA LEU A 23 1.17 21.24 -15.46
C LEU A 23 0.67 22.47 -16.22
N ARG A 24 0.31 22.28 -17.49
CA ARG A 24 -0.39 23.28 -18.30
C ARG A 24 -1.88 22.97 -18.34
N LEU A 25 -2.64 23.82 -19.02
CA LEU A 25 -4.10 23.69 -19.13
C LEU A 25 -4.55 22.33 -19.66
N GLU A 26 -3.79 21.72 -20.58
CA GLU A 26 -4.12 20.42 -21.12
C GLU A 26 -3.96 19.29 -20.11
N GLU A 27 -2.86 19.25 -19.35
CA GLU A 27 -2.62 18.24 -18.32
C GLU A 27 -3.60 18.40 -17.16
N LEU A 28 -3.91 19.64 -16.77
CA LEU A 28 -4.94 19.93 -15.75
C LEU A 28 -6.32 19.43 -16.20
N ARG A 29 -6.71 19.71 -17.45
CA ARG A 29 -7.98 19.23 -18.01
C ARG A 29 -8.02 17.71 -18.06
N PHE A 30 -6.90 17.06 -18.40
CA PHE A 30 -6.79 15.62 -18.40
C PHE A 30 -6.95 15.04 -16.99
N LEU A 31 -6.22 15.54 -15.99
CA LEU A 31 -6.35 15.11 -14.59
C LEU A 31 -7.79 15.24 -14.09
N LEU A 32 -8.39 16.42 -14.24
CA LEU A 32 -9.74 16.67 -13.76
C LEU A 32 -10.76 15.75 -14.43
N LYS A 33 -10.65 15.56 -15.76
CA LYS A 33 -11.51 14.63 -16.48
C LYS A 33 -11.35 13.20 -15.95
N THR A 34 -10.12 12.73 -15.78
CA THR A 34 -9.81 11.39 -15.27
C THR A 34 -10.38 11.19 -13.87
N ILE A 35 -10.17 12.14 -12.96
CA ILE A 35 -10.66 12.07 -11.58
C ILE A 35 -12.19 11.94 -11.57
N VAL A 36 -12.90 12.81 -12.30
CA VAL A 36 -14.37 12.79 -12.36
C VAL A 36 -14.90 11.54 -13.07
N SER A 37 -14.20 11.02 -14.08
CA SER A 37 -14.63 9.83 -14.82
C SER A 37 -14.18 8.50 -14.19
N SER A 38 -13.35 8.52 -13.15
CA SER A 38 -12.77 7.30 -12.56
C SER A 38 -13.76 6.44 -11.76
N GLY A 39 -14.91 7.01 -11.38
CA GLY A 39 -15.86 6.35 -10.49
C GLY A 39 -15.38 6.23 -9.04
N ILE A 40 -14.25 6.87 -8.69
CA ILE A 40 -13.71 6.90 -7.34
C ILE A 40 -14.48 7.94 -6.50
N GLY A 41 -15.04 7.49 -5.39
CA GLY A 41 -15.83 8.35 -4.48
C GLY A 41 -14.99 9.33 -3.65
N GLU A 42 -15.65 10.12 -2.82
CA GLU A 42 -15.00 11.13 -1.96
C GLU A 42 -14.33 10.54 -0.71
N ASN A 43 -14.54 9.25 -0.43
CA ASN A 43 -13.88 8.54 0.66
C ASN A 43 -12.57 7.90 0.17
N THR A 44 -11.63 8.74 -0.23
CA THR A 44 -10.27 8.31 -0.57
C THR A 44 -9.24 9.00 0.28
N TYR A 45 -8.08 8.37 0.42
CA TYR A 45 -6.98 8.87 1.21
C TYR A 45 -5.76 9.08 0.33
N CYS A 46 -4.86 9.95 0.79
CA CYS A 46 -3.64 10.31 0.10
C CYS A 46 -2.46 10.15 1.07
N PRO A 47 -1.30 9.65 0.60
CA PRO A 47 -0.12 9.53 1.46
C PRO A 47 0.24 10.86 2.11
N ARG A 48 0.64 10.79 3.39
CA ARG A 48 1.01 11.97 4.18
C ARG A 48 2.10 12.81 3.51
N THR A 49 3.08 12.14 2.90
CA THR A 49 4.16 12.78 2.13
C THR A 49 3.63 13.66 1.00
N VAL A 50 2.59 13.22 0.29
CA VAL A 50 1.95 14.00 -0.79
C VAL A 50 1.10 15.13 -0.21
N LEU A 51 0.34 14.89 0.86
CA LEU A 51 -0.44 15.94 1.51
C LEU A 51 0.44 17.10 1.99
N GLU A 52 1.62 16.78 2.51
CA GLU A 52 2.59 17.74 3.06
C GLU A 52 3.49 18.40 2.00
N GLY A 53 3.46 17.96 0.74
CA GLY A 53 4.28 18.57 -0.32
C GLY A 53 5.70 18.04 -0.41
N ARG A 54 5.92 16.80 0.02
CA ARG A 54 7.23 16.14 0.08
C ARG A 54 7.34 15.00 -0.93
N GLU A 55 6.40 14.89 -1.87
CA GLU A 55 6.34 13.83 -2.88
C GLU A 55 7.52 13.81 -3.87
N GLU A 56 8.27 14.90 -4.02
CA GLU A 56 9.39 14.96 -4.98
C GLU A 56 10.64 14.22 -4.48
N CYS A 57 10.79 14.07 -3.16
CA CYS A 57 11.96 13.45 -2.53
C CYS A 57 11.55 12.57 -1.35
N PRO A 58 10.77 11.49 -1.59
CA PRO A 58 10.36 10.59 -0.53
C PRO A 58 11.60 9.88 0.04
N SER A 59 11.69 9.86 1.37
CA SER A 59 12.74 9.11 2.07
C SER A 59 12.31 7.66 2.29
N LEU A 60 13.29 6.76 2.32
CA LEU A 60 13.05 5.34 2.66
C LEU A 60 12.34 5.18 4.01
N LYS A 61 12.63 6.08 4.97
CA LYS A 61 11.99 6.09 6.29
C LYS A 61 10.49 6.33 6.17
N GLU A 62 10.07 7.27 5.34
CA GLU A 62 8.64 7.58 5.15
C GLU A 62 7.91 6.45 4.44
N THR A 63 8.55 5.79 3.47
CA THR A 63 7.98 4.59 2.83
C THR A 63 7.76 3.48 3.86
N TYR A 64 8.71 3.28 4.78
CA TYR A 64 8.52 2.34 5.89
C TYR A 64 7.39 2.76 6.82
N GLU A 65 7.28 4.03 7.18
CA GLU A 65 6.22 4.54 8.05
C GLU A 65 4.83 4.37 7.41
N GLU A 66 4.67 4.69 6.12
CA GLU A 66 3.43 4.49 5.35
C GLU A 66 3.01 3.02 5.33
N ILE A 67 3.94 2.13 4.95
CA ILE A 67 3.68 0.69 4.87
C ILE A 67 3.37 0.10 6.25
N ASP A 68 4.15 0.45 7.28
CA ASP A 68 3.95 -0.06 8.64
C ASP A 68 2.61 0.37 9.22
N GLU A 69 2.20 1.63 9.01
CA GLU A 69 0.90 2.14 9.44
C GLU A 69 -0.23 1.31 8.83
N ILE A 70 -0.25 1.15 7.50
CA ILE A 70 -1.30 0.40 6.80
C ILE A 70 -1.29 -1.08 7.20
N MET A 71 -0.11 -1.70 7.22
CA MET A 71 0.06 -3.12 7.46
C MET A 71 -0.26 -3.50 8.92
N PHE A 72 0.26 -2.76 9.89
CA PHE A 72 0.03 -3.05 11.30
C PHE A 72 -1.40 -2.73 11.73
N ASP A 73 -1.99 -1.65 11.24
CA ASP A 73 -3.41 -1.37 11.52
C ASP A 73 -4.31 -2.49 10.98
N THR A 74 -4.00 -3.00 9.78
CA THR A 74 -4.77 -4.09 9.17
C THR A 74 -4.62 -5.38 9.96
N LEU A 75 -3.39 -5.74 10.34
CA LEU A 75 -3.09 -6.95 11.12
C LEU A 75 -3.65 -6.87 12.55
N ASP A 76 -3.56 -5.73 13.23
CA ASP A 76 -4.13 -5.50 14.55
C ASP A 76 -5.66 -5.72 14.53
N ASN A 77 -6.33 -5.17 13.52
CA ASN A 77 -7.76 -5.39 13.32
C ASN A 77 -8.10 -6.83 12.98
N LEU A 78 -7.26 -7.52 12.19
CA LEU A 78 -7.43 -8.93 11.87
C LEU A 78 -7.36 -9.79 13.13
N PHE A 79 -6.26 -9.68 13.90
CA PHE A 79 -6.06 -10.47 15.11
C PHE A 79 -7.14 -10.20 16.16
N LYS A 80 -7.57 -8.94 16.30
CA LYS A 80 -8.68 -8.59 17.20
C LYS A 80 -10.01 -9.21 16.78
N LYS A 81 -10.31 -9.28 15.48
CA LYS A 81 -11.58 -9.83 14.95
C LYS A 81 -11.61 -11.35 14.93
N THR A 82 -10.48 -11.99 14.64
CA THR A 82 -10.41 -13.46 14.53
C THR A 82 -10.08 -14.13 15.86
N ALA A 83 -9.58 -13.39 16.84
CA ALA A 83 -9.05 -13.89 18.11
C ALA A 83 -7.90 -14.91 17.94
N ILE A 84 -7.26 -14.94 16.76
CA ILE A 84 -6.08 -15.75 16.49
C ILE A 84 -4.85 -15.01 17.04
N SER A 85 -4.05 -15.71 17.84
CA SER A 85 -2.77 -15.17 18.31
C SER A 85 -1.76 -15.11 17.17
N PRO A 86 -0.91 -14.07 17.07
CA PRO A 86 0.19 -14.04 16.12
C PRO A 86 1.16 -15.24 16.25
N SER A 87 1.23 -15.86 17.44
CA SER A 87 2.01 -17.07 17.67
C SER A 87 1.43 -18.33 17.03
N GLU A 88 0.18 -18.31 16.57
CA GLU A 88 -0.47 -19.45 15.91
C GLU A 88 -0.26 -19.45 14.38
N ILE A 89 0.31 -18.37 13.84
CA ILE A 89 0.53 -18.24 12.40
C ILE A 89 1.76 -19.07 11.98
N ASP A 90 1.57 -19.95 11.00
CA ASP A 90 2.63 -20.83 10.47
C ASP A 90 3.23 -20.27 9.18
N ILE A 91 2.42 -19.58 8.37
CA ILE A 91 2.79 -19.07 7.06
C ILE A 91 2.42 -17.58 6.98
N LEU A 92 3.38 -16.74 6.62
CA LEU A 92 3.21 -15.32 6.37
C LEU A 92 3.67 -14.98 4.95
N VAL A 93 2.75 -14.50 4.14
CA VAL A 93 3.05 -13.96 2.81
C VAL A 93 2.72 -12.47 2.83
N VAL A 94 3.70 -11.62 2.55
CA VAL A 94 3.49 -10.18 2.38
C VAL A 94 3.80 -9.84 0.92
N ASN A 95 2.86 -9.19 0.24
CA ASN A 95 3.09 -8.63 -1.07
C ASN A 95 2.97 -7.11 -1.06
N VAL A 96 3.99 -6.46 -1.62
CA VAL A 96 4.03 -5.04 -1.93
C VAL A 96 4.80 -4.88 -3.22
N CYS A 97 4.14 -4.38 -4.26
CA CYS A 97 4.69 -4.45 -5.61
C CYS A 97 5.96 -3.61 -5.79
N LEU A 98 5.96 -2.39 -5.26
CA LEU A 98 6.96 -1.37 -5.58
C LEU A 98 8.00 -1.19 -4.47
N PHE A 99 7.90 -1.95 -3.38
CA PHE A 99 8.78 -1.81 -2.23
C PHE A 99 9.30 -3.16 -1.73
N SER A 100 10.60 -3.40 -1.93
CA SER A 100 11.30 -4.62 -1.50
C SER A 100 12.56 -4.29 -0.69
N PRO A 101 12.40 -3.82 0.56
CA PRO A 101 13.51 -3.24 1.31
C PRO A 101 14.25 -4.27 2.18
N ALA A 102 15.34 -3.83 2.84
CA ALA A 102 16.08 -4.59 3.84
C ALA A 102 16.16 -3.80 5.16
N PRO A 103 15.62 -4.29 6.29
CA PRO A 103 14.93 -5.57 6.48
C PRO A 103 13.62 -5.67 5.68
N SER A 104 13.24 -6.91 5.33
CA SER A 104 12.03 -7.20 4.55
C SER A 104 10.75 -6.86 5.33
N LEU A 105 9.64 -6.68 4.62
CA LEU A 105 8.35 -6.38 5.25
C LEU A 105 7.88 -7.54 6.14
N THR A 106 8.09 -8.78 5.68
CA THR A 106 7.85 -9.96 6.51
C THR A 106 8.66 -9.95 7.81
N ALA A 107 9.93 -9.57 7.77
CA ALA A 107 10.77 -9.49 8.98
C ALA A 107 10.26 -8.42 9.95
N ARG A 108 9.77 -7.29 9.44
CA ARG A 108 9.14 -6.25 10.27
C ARG A 108 7.88 -6.76 10.97
N VAL A 109 6.99 -7.44 10.25
CA VAL A 109 5.79 -8.06 10.82
C VAL A 109 6.14 -9.07 11.90
N ILE A 110 7.07 -9.99 11.61
CA ILE A 110 7.51 -11.01 12.57
C ILE A 110 8.05 -10.37 13.85
N ASN A 111 8.90 -9.36 13.71
CA ASN A 111 9.48 -8.65 14.84
C ASN A 111 8.45 -7.85 15.65
N ARG A 112 7.47 -7.22 14.99
CA ARG A 112 6.41 -6.42 15.61
C ARG A 112 5.49 -7.27 16.49
N TYR A 113 5.09 -8.44 15.97
CA TYR A 113 4.12 -9.32 16.63
C TYR A 113 4.73 -10.46 17.44
N LYS A 114 6.07 -10.55 17.48
CA LYS A 114 6.80 -11.62 18.17
C LYS A 114 6.31 -13.00 17.74
N MET A 115 6.18 -13.17 16.42
CA MET A 115 5.80 -14.45 15.83
C MET A 115 6.87 -15.50 16.10
N ARG A 116 6.52 -16.78 15.95
CA ARG A 116 7.43 -17.90 16.18
C ARG A 116 8.63 -17.84 15.22
N GLU A 117 9.79 -18.28 15.68
CA GLU A 117 11.04 -18.30 14.90
C GLU A 117 10.96 -19.20 13.65
N ASN A 118 10.09 -20.21 13.66
CA ASN A 118 9.94 -21.18 12.58
C ASN A 118 8.85 -20.81 11.54
N VAL A 119 8.29 -19.61 11.63
CA VAL A 119 7.28 -19.10 10.67
C VAL A 119 7.85 -19.11 9.24
N LYS A 120 7.04 -19.57 8.28
CA LYS A 120 7.39 -19.58 6.86
C LYS A 120 7.06 -18.22 6.26
N ALA A 121 8.08 -17.42 5.99
CA ALA A 121 7.92 -16.02 5.58
C ALA A 121 8.27 -15.83 4.09
N PHE A 122 7.37 -15.22 3.32
CA PHE A 122 7.54 -14.93 1.89
C PHE A 122 7.27 -13.45 1.62
N ASN A 123 8.29 -12.73 1.12
CA ASN A 123 8.18 -11.33 0.74
C ASN A 123 8.12 -11.23 -0.79
N LEU A 124 6.97 -10.87 -1.33
CA LEU A 124 6.68 -10.84 -2.75
C LEU A 124 6.66 -9.39 -3.27
N ALA A 125 7.34 -9.14 -4.38
CA ALA A 125 7.41 -7.83 -5.03
C ALA A 125 7.46 -7.96 -6.56
N GLY A 126 7.18 -6.88 -7.29
CA GLY A 126 7.35 -6.81 -8.75
C GLY A 126 6.31 -7.55 -9.61
N MET A 127 5.23 -8.09 -9.02
CA MET A 127 4.20 -8.83 -9.77
C MET A 127 3.03 -7.95 -10.26
N GLY A 128 2.97 -6.69 -9.85
CA GLY A 128 1.85 -5.79 -10.16
C GLY A 128 0.54 -6.27 -9.52
N CYS A 129 -0.59 -5.93 -10.16
CA CYS A 129 -1.92 -6.21 -9.64
C CYS A 129 -2.25 -7.71 -9.49
N SER A 130 -1.46 -8.61 -10.07
CA SER A 130 -1.64 -10.07 -9.92
C SER A 130 -1.02 -10.62 -8.64
N ALA A 131 -0.25 -9.81 -7.91
CA ALA A 131 0.51 -10.24 -6.73
C ALA A 131 -0.36 -10.93 -5.68
N SER A 132 -1.58 -10.45 -5.46
CA SER A 132 -2.52 -11.03 -4.48
C SER A 132 -2.97 -12.43 -4.87
N VAL A 133 -3.23 -12.70 -6.15
CA VAL A 133 -3.62 -14.04 -6.62
C VAL A 133 -2.43 -15.00 -6.53
N VAL A 134 -1.22 -14.53 -6.90
CA VAL A 134 -0.01 -15.34 -6.76
C VAL A 134 0.27 -15.66 -5.29
N ALA A 135 0.10 -14.69 -4.38
CA ALA A 135 0.26 -14.90 -2.95
C ALA A 135 -0.71 -15.95 -2.39
N ILE A 136 -1.95 -15.97 -2.87
CA ILE A 136 -2.94 -16.98 -2.50
C ILE A 136 -2.52 -18.36 -3.03
N ASP A 137 -2.08 -18.47 -4.29
CA ASP A 137 -1.60 -19.76 -4.83
C ASP A 137 -0.40 -20.28 -4.02
N VAL A 138 0.57 -19.42 -3.67
CA VAL A 138 1.69 -19.79 -2.79
C VAL A 138 1.19 -20.43 -1.50
N VAL A 139 0.24 -19.80 -0.81
CA VAL A 139 -0.36 -20.36 0.42
C VAL A 139 -1.08 -21.68 0.16
N GLN A 140 -1.84 -21.79 -0.93
CA GLN A 140 -2.53 -23.04 -1.31
C GLN A 140 -1.56 -24.19 -1.54
N GLN A 141 -0.44 -23.95 -2.23
CA GLN A 141 0.60 -24.97 -2.43
C GLN A 141 1.24 -25.36 -1.09
N LEU A 142 1.50 -24.40 -0.21
CA LEU A 142 2.07 -24.67 1.11
C LEU A 142 1.15 -25.54 1.97
N PHE A 143 -0.16 -25.33 1.96
CA PHE A 143 -1.12 -26.19 2.68
C PHE A 143 -1.16 -27.65 2.20
N LYS A 144 -0.66 -27.95 0.99
CA LYS A 144 -0.50 -29.35 0.54
C LYS A 144 0.58 -30.06 1.33
N THR A 145 1.65 -29.35 1.70
CA THR A 145 2.80 -29.87 2.45
C THR A 145 2.62 -29.72 3.97
N TYR A 146 2.19 -28.56 4.44
CA TYR A 146 2.01 -28.24 5.86
C TYR A 146 0.54 -28.43 6.26
N LYS A 147 0.26 -29.52 6.99
CA LYS A 147 -1.09 -29.85 7.47
C LYS A 147 -1.42 -29.07 8.75
N ASN A 148 -2.70 -28.74 8.92
CA ASN A 148 -3.23 -28.01 10.08
C ASN A 148 -2.50 -26.69 10.34
N SER A 149 -2.20 -25.95 9.26
CA SER A 149 -1.44 -24.69 9.33
C SER A 149 -2.34 -23.47 9.13
N VAL A 150 -1.98 -22.37 9.77
CA VAL A 150 -2.64 -21.07 9.61
C VAL A 150 -1.75 -20.16 8.76
N GLY A 151 -2.30 -19.69 7.64
CA GLY A 151 -1.62 -18.79 6.71
C GLY A 151 -2.26 -17.39 6.69
N ILE A 152 -1.43 -16.36 6.68
CA ILE A 152 -1.84 -14.97 6.44
C ILE A 152 -1.22 -14.47 5.15
N VAL A 153 -2.05 -13.86 4.31
CA VAL A 153 -1.62 -13.07 3.15
C VAL A 153 -1.91 -11.61 3.45
N VAL A 154 -0.87 -10.78 3.39
CA VAL A 154 -0.96 -9.32 3.46
C VAL A 154 -0.67 -8.78 2.07
N SER A 155 -1.53 -7.89 1.58
CA SER A 155 -1.38 -7.25 0.29
C SER A 155 -1.60 -5.75 0.46
N THR A 156 -0.63 -4.96 0.06
CA THR A 156 -0.72 -3.49 0.13
C THR A 156 0.17 -2.85 -0.93
N GLU A 157 -0.02 -1.55 -1.13
CA GLU A 157 0.74 -0.73 -2.07
C GLU A 157 1.19 0.54 -1.36
N ASP A 158 2.43 0.97 -1.59
CA ASP A 158 2.91 2.28 -1.18
C ASP A 158 2.75 3.28 -2.33
N LEU A 159 2.17 4.43 -2.01
CA LEU A 159 1.82 5.43 -3.00
C LEU A 159 2.65 6.70 -2.85
N GLY A 160 3.10 7.00 -1.62
CA GLY A 160 3.85 8.21 -1.35
C GLY A 160 5.17 8.25 -2.11
N ALA A 161 5.94 7.16 -2.07
CA ALA A 161 7.25 7.08 -2.71
C ALA A 161 7.20 7.01 -4.25
N HIS A 162 6.04 6.65 -4.80
CA HIS A 162 5.85 6.39 -6.22
C HIS A 162 5.00 7.46 -6.92
N TRP A 163 4.82 8.61 -6.27
CA TRP A 163 4.07 9.72 -6.83
C TRP A 163 4.77 10.35 -8.04
N TYR A 164 4.05 10.46 -9.16
CA TYR A 164 4.63 10.99 -10.40
C TYR A 164 4.49 12.52 -10.49
N CYS A 165 5.62 13.24 -10.44
CA CYS A 165 5.65 14.71 -10.50
C CYS A 165 5.86 15.29 -11.92
N GLY A 166 5.84 14.45 -12.95
CA GLY A 166 6.03 14.88 -14.35
C GLY A 166 4.73 15.28 -15.06
N THR A 167 4.80 15.39 -16.38
CA THR A 167 3.68 15.86 -17.24
C THR A 167 3.23 14.83 -18.28
N ASP A 168 3.80 13.62 -18.29
CA ASP A 168 3.32 12.56 -19.18
C ASP A 168 1.93 12.08 -18.71
N LYS A 169 0.91 12.36 -19.53
CA LYS A 169 -0.49 12.01 -19.27
C LYS A 169 -0.68 10.54 -18.91
N LYS A 170 0.12 9.61 -19.48
CA LYS A 170 0.00 8.17 -19.19
C LYS A 170 0.45 7.85 -17.77
N MET A 171 1.55 8.46 -17.32
CA MET A 171 2.10 8.26 -15.98
C MET A 171 1.29 8.99 -14.92
N MET A 172 0.65 10.11 -15.27
CA MET A 172 -0.22 10.85 -14.35
C MET A 172 -1.49 10.10 -13.94
N LEU A 173 -1.89 9.06 -14.70
CA LEU A 173 -3.04 8.23 -14.35
C LEU A 173 -2.87 7.56 -12.99
N SER A 174 -1.64 7.16 -12.62
CA SER A 174 -1.40 6.48 -11.34
C SER A 174 -1.80 7.36 -10.16
N ASN A 175 -1.45 8.64 -10.18
CA ASN A 175 -1.80 9.62 -9.14
C ASN A 175 -3.32 9.81 -8.98
N CYS A 176 -4.11 9.53 -10.02
CA CYS A 176 -5.56 9.63 -9.97
C CYS A 176 -6.24 8.33 -9.54
N LEU A 177 -5.73 7.19 -10.00
CA LEU A 177 -6.37 5.89 -9.86
C LEU A 177 -5.97 5.16 -8.57
N PHE A 178 -4.72 5.30 -8.14
CA PHE A 178 -4.23 4.69 -6.91
C PHE A 178 -4.32 5.70 -5.78
N ARG A 179 -5.56 5.97 -5.33
CA ARG A 179 -5.80 6.62 -4.05
C ARG A 179 -6.10 5.51 -3.05
N SER A 180 -5.52 5.57 -1.86
CA SER A 180 -5.78 4.55 -0.84
C SER A 180 -7.27 4.53 -0.52
N LEU A 181 -7.88 3.35 -0.56
CA LEU A 181 -9.26 3.10 -0.13
C LEU A 181 -9.30 2.68 1.34
#